data_AF-A0AA42CTX2-F1
#
_entry.id   AF-A0AA42CTX2-F1
#
_cell.length_a   1.000
_cell.length_b   1.000
_cell.length_c   1.000
_cell.angle_alpha   90.00
_cell.angle_beta   90.00
_cell.angle_gamma   90.00
#
_symmetry.space_group_name_H-M   'P 1'
#
loop_
_entity.id
_entity.type
_entity.pdbx_description
1 polymer ?
#
loop_
_entity_poly.entity_id
_entity_poly.type
_entity_poly.pdbx_seq_one_letter_code
_entity_poly.pdbx_strand_id
1 'polypeptide(L)'
;MPAEQATTSELLTLITALYGSLVEDEPWRAFLSRLRQYMHAKHATLIITRSPATPPSLMITPTADPSHIEAYRDHLFRIDPFVNLPEGEVVSLHDFLGDFTESEFNRDYLQFEDAAHILGVDLHGSGGFETRLRITRARGDSAFTAGDRQRCAAIVPHLRQAIEIFQRLEASRSEHAVYSGAIEQFAVGTIILDRQYNVIRHNSIADGILKETDGIALSGTRIVLATPGQDAAFRALLKKVPGGEGDAQGHIFRVQRPSGKRDLGVVARPVATPDFLHAGSAPAIALFLGDPERQFDVTSDALRELFELTRTESRIAACLANGLTVQDSADRLGIAINTARAHLRAIYAKTGVCRQSQLVHLIHTSMPELAGHQRGAA
;
A
#
# COMPACT_ATOMS: atom_id res chain seq x y z
N MET A 1 -0.61 47.54 11.31
CA MET A 1 -0.05 46.47 12.15
C MET A 1 -0.98 45.29 12.44
N PRO A 2 -2.32 45.41 12.63
CA PRO A 2 -3.16 44.23 12.91
C PRO A 2 -3.44 43.33 11.70
N ALA A 3 -3.53 43.87 10.48
CA ALA A 3 -3.83 43.10 9.27
C ALA A 3 -2.68 42.15 8.86
N GLU A 4 -1.43 42.60 8.97
CA GLU A 4 -0.22 41.83 8.60
C GLU A 4 0.02 40.64 9.54
N GLN A 5 -0.32 40.81 10.83
CA GLN A 5 -0.27 39.74 11.83
C GLN A 5 -1.36 38.70 11.61
N ALA A 6 -2.57 39.11 11.21
CA ALA A 6 -3.67 38.20 10.86
C ALA A 6 -3.32 37.32 9.64
N THR A 7 -2.80 37.91 8.57
CA THR A 7 -2.39 37.18 7.36
C THR A 7 -1.26 36.19 7.60
N THR A 8 -0.32 36.54 8.50
CA THR A 8 0.77 35.63 8.91
C THR A 8 0.23 34.42 9.69
N SER A 9 -0.72 34.65 10.61
CA SER A 9 -1.35 33.57 11.39
C SER A 9 -2.14 32.60 10.52
N GLU A 10 -2.85 33.10 9.51
CA GLU A 10 -3.59 32.28 8.54
C GLU A 10 -2.64 31.43 7.70
N LEU A 11 -1.54 32.00 7.21
CA LEU A 11 -0.52 31.26 6.46
C LEU A 11 0.11 30.12 7.28
N LEU A 12 0.48 30.38 8.54
CA LEU A 12 1.03 29.34 9.43
C LEU A 12 0.02 28.22 9.70
N THR A 13 -1.26 28.57 9.85
CA THR A 13 -2.35 27.59 10.02
C THR A 13 -2.52 26.73 8.76
N LEU A 14 -2.35 27.32 7.59
CA LEU A 14 -2.40 26.62 6.30
C LEU A 14 -1.20 25.69 6.11
N ILE A 15 0.02 26.15 6.43
CA ILE A 15 1.25 25.33 6.38
C ILE A 15 1.16 24.15 7.36
N THR A 16 0.59 24.37 8.55
CA THR A 16 0.37 23.30 9.52
C THR A 16 -0.59 22.24 8.96
N ALA A 17 -1.67 22.66 8.29
CA ALA A 17 -2.60 21.73 7.65
C ALA A 17 -1.97 20.99 6.47
N LEU A 18 -1.09 21.64 5.71
CA LEU A 18 -0.35 21.03 4.61
C LEU A 18 0.48 19.83 5.11
N TYR A 19 1.32 20.03 6.14
CA TYR A 19 2.13 18.96 6.69
C TYR A 19 1.32 17.93 7.49
N GLY A 20 0.26 18.36 8.20
CA GLY A 20 -0.66 17.45 8.88
C GLY A 20 -1.34 16.48 7.91
N SER A 21 -1.64 16.92 6.69
CA SER A 21 -2.29 16.08 5.68
C SER A 21 -1.45 14.89 5.20
N LEU A 22 -0.14 14.88 5.46
CA LEU A 22 0.75 13.78 5.07
C LEU A 22 0.54 12.49 5.88
N VAL A 23 -0.16 12.59 7.02
CA VAL A 23 -0.41 11.47 7.94
C VAL A 23 -1.91 11.18 8.13
N GLU A 24 -2.77 11.88 7.39
CA GLU A 24 -4.23 11.68 7.41
C GLU A 24 -4.65 10.55 6.45
N ASP A 25 -5.82 9.95 6.69
CA ASP A 25 -6.39 8.90 5.84
C ASP A 25 -6.79 9.42 4.45
N GLU A 26 -7.20 10.70 4.36
CA GLU A 26 -7.46 11.39 3.10
C GLU A 26 -6.48 12.57 2.91
N PRO A 27 -5.26 12.31 2.41
CA PRO A 27 -4.25 13.34 2.25
C PRO A 27 -4.74 14.53 1.42
N TRP A 28 -4.18 15.71 1.69
CA TRP A 28 -4.41 16.97 0.98
C TRP A 28 -5.81 17.59 1.11
N ARG A 29 -6.87 16.85 1.44
CA ARG A 29 -8.25 17.39 1.47
C ARG A 29 -8.44 18.54 2.46
N ALA A 30 -7.97 18.38 3.69
CA ALA A 30 -8.08 19.41 4.73
C ALA A 30 -7.26 20.66 4.36
N PHE A 31 -6.05 20.47 3.84
CA PHE A 31 -5.21 21.54 3.31
C PHE A 31 -5.89 22.30 2.17
N LEU A 32 -6.40 21.61 1.14
CA LEU A 32 -7.05 22.24 -0.01
C LEU A 32 -8.30 23.01 0.38
N SER A 33 -9.07 22.50 1.34
CA SER A 33 -10.24 23.20 1.88
C SER A 33 -9.87 24.52 2.56
N ARG A 34 -8.77 24.54 3.31
CA ARG A 34 -8.23 25.76 3.94
C ARG A 34 -7.57 26.69 2.92
N LEU A 35 -6.85 26.16 1.93
CA LEU A 35 -6.24 26.92 0.85
C LEU A 35 -7.32 27.69 0.06
N ARG A 36 -8.44 27.03 -0.25
CA ARG A 36 -9.59 27.64 -0.88
C ARG A 36 -10.08 28.87 -0.10
N GLN A 37 -10.23 28.74 1.22
CA GLN A 37 -10.67 29.83 2.10
C GLN A 37 -9.63 30.97 2.14
N TYR A 38 -8.35 30.64 2.32
CA TYR A 38 -7.23 31.59 2.37
C TYR A 38 -7.08 32.41 1.07
N MET A 39 -7.44 31.81 -0.06
CA MET A 39 -7.35 32.43 -1.39
C MET A 39 -8.66 33.08 -1.85
N HIS A 40 -9.73 32.98 -1.04
CA HIS A 40 -11.09 33.38 -1.41
C HIS A 40 -11.48 32.81 -2.78
N ALA A 41 -11.36 31.49 -2.90
CA ALA A 41 -11.55 30.76 -4.15
C ALA A 41 -12.81 29.88 -4.10
N LYS A 42 -13.34 29.56 -5.28
CA LYS A 42 -14.39 28.55 -5.46
C LYS A 42 -13.82 27.15 -5.24
N HIS A 43 -12.69 26.85 -5.87
CA HIS A 43 -12.00 25.57 -5.77
C HIS A 43 -10.50 25.74 -5.56
N ALA A 44 -9.93 24.77 -4.84
CA ALA A 44 -8.50 24.49 -4.84
C ALA A 44 -8.33 23.00 -5.19
N THR A 45 -7.57 22.73 -6.22
CA THR A 45 -7.42 21.41 -6.82
C THR A 45 -5.95 21.03 -6.84
N LEU A 46 -5.63 19.84 -6.34
CA LEU A 46 -4.32 19.22 -6.49
C LEU A 46 -4.41 18.07 -7.49
N ILE A 47 -3.52 18.06 -8.47
CA ILE A 47 -3.45 17.04 -9.50
C ILE A 47 -2.04 16.47 -9.50
N ILE A 48 -1.92 15.15 -9.41
CA ILE A 48 -0.63 14.45 -9.53
C ILE A 48 -0.70 13.51 -10.73
N THR A 49 0.26 13.63 -11.64
CA THR A 49 0.38 12.80 -12.84
C THR A 49 1.78 12.20 -12.94
N ARG A 50 1.91 11.13 -13.73
CA ARG A 50 3.20 10.52 -14.07
C ARG A 50 3.91 11.26 -15.22
N SER A 51 3.15 12.07 -15.96
CA SER A 51 3.60 12.85 -17.12
C SER A 51 2.46 13.80 -17.52
N PRO A 52 2.76 14.97 -18.13
CA PRO A 52 1.75 15.91 -18.61
C PRO A 52 0.72 15.29 -19.58
N ALA A 53 1.12 14.26 -20.33
CA ALA A 53 0.26 13.60 -21.33
C ALA A 53 -0.57 12.43 -20.77
N THR A 54 -0.41 12.09 -19.50
CA THR A 54 -1.11 10.94 -18.87
C THR A 54 -2.28 11.40 -18.03
N PRO A 55 -3.40 10.64 -18.00
CA PRO A 55 -4.50 10.91 -17.08
C PRO A 55 -4.00 11.01 -15.63
N PRO A 56 -4.63 11.84 -14.80
CA PRO A 56 -4.16 12.06 -13.45
C PRO A 56 -4.27 10.81 -12.60
N SER A 57 -3.15 10.44 -11.97
CA SER A 57 -3.11 9.36 -10.96
C SER A 57 -3.82 9.76 -9.67
N LEU A 58 -3.90 11.06 -9.40
CA LEU A 58 -4.64 11.63 -8.29
C LEU A 58 -5.18 13.00 -8.69
N MET A 59 -6.46 13.25 -8.42
CA MET A 59 -7.08 14.57 -8.55
C MET A 59 -8.00 14.78 -7.35
N ILE A 60 -7.70 15.81 -6.55
CA ILE A 60 -8.46 16.11 -5.34
C ILE A 60 -8.99 17.53 -5.42
N THR A 61 -10.32 17.66 -5.37
CA THR A 61 -11.04 18.93 -5.27
C THR A 61 -12.13 18.79 -4.21
N PRO A 62 -11.89 19.15 -2.93
CA PRO A 62 -12.78 18.78 -1.82
C PRO A 62 -14.22 19.28 -1.95
N THR A 63 -14.46 20.31 -2.77
CA THR A 63 -15.75 21.01 -2.88
C THR A 63 -16.38 20.91 -4.27
N ALA A 64 -15.79 20.15 -5.19
CA ALA A 64 -16.38 19.94 -6.52
C ALA A 64 -17.36 18.76 -6.49
N ASP A 65 -18.35 18.82 -7.39
CA ASP A 65 -19.24 17.70 -7.65
C ASP A 65 -18.43 16.52 -8.20
N PRO A 66 -18.59 15.29 -7.67
CA PRO A 66 -17.88 14.11 -8.18
C PRO A 66 -18.04 13.90 -9.70
N SER A 67 -19.21 14.23 -10.26
CA SER A 67 -19.48 14.08 -11.70
C SER A 67 -18.63 15.02 -12.57
N HIS A 68 -18.29 16.20 -12.04
CA HIS A 68 -17.43 17.19 -12.69
C HIS A 68 -15.96 16.74 -12.70
N ILE A 69 -15.51 16.11 -11.61
CA ILE A 69 -14.16 15.55 -11.49
C ILE A 69 -13.98 14.39 -12.50
N GLU A 70 -14.99 13.53 -12.63
CA GLU A 70 -14.96 12.39 -13.54
C GLU A 70 -14.97 12.83 -15.02
N ALA A 71 -15.86 13.76 -15.38
CA ALA A 71 -15.90 14.34 -16.73
C ALA A 71 -14.56 14.99 -17.13
N TYR A 72 -13.91 15.68 -16.18
CA TYR A 72 -12.60 16.25 -16.41
C TYR A 72 -11.52 15.19 -16.64
N ARG A 73 -11.46 14.17 -15.77
CA ARG A 73 -10.47 13.09 -15.85
C ARG A 73 -10.54 12.32 -17.18
N ASP A 74 -11.76 12.05 -17.64
CA ASP A 74 -11.97 11.12 -18.75
C ASP A 74 -11.87 11.79 -20.13
N HIS A 75 -12.19 13.09 -20.22
CA HIS A 75 -12.25 13.79 -21.50
C HIS A 75 -11.48 15.12 -21.51
N LEU A 76 -11.74 16.01 -20.55
CA LEU A 76 -11.31 17.41 -20.64
C LEU A 76 -9.83 17.60 -20.30
N PHE A 77 -9.22 16.65 -19.58
CA PHE A 77 -7.79 16.67 -19.28
C PHE A 77 -6.91 16.79 -20.53
N ARG A 78 -7.31 16.16 -21.63
CA ARG A 78 -6.54 16.12 -22.88
C ARG A 78 -6.51 17.45 -23.63
N ILE A 79 -7.51 18.30 -23.38
CA ILE A 79 -7.68 19.59 -24.04
C ILE A 79 -7.35 20.76 -23.10
N ASP A 80 -6.95 20.49 -21.85
CA ASP A 80 -6.51 21.53 -20.91
C ASP A 80 -5.24 22.20 -21.43
N PRO A 81 -5.32 23.46 -21.88
CA PRO A 81 -4.16 24.17 -22.40
C PRO A 81 -3.29 24.74 -21.27
N PHE A 82 -3.73 24.67 -20.01
CA PHE A 82 -3.06 25.26 -18.85
C PHE A 82 -2.17 24.26 -18.13
N VAL A 83 -1.18 23.75 -18.86
CA VAL A 83 -0.22 22.73 -18.46
C VAL A 83 1.21 23.14 -18.84
N ASN A 84 2.23 22.47 -18.27
CA ASN A 84 3.65 22.77 -18.49
C ASN A 84 4.02 24.22 -18.12
N LEU A 85 3.49 24.71 -17.00
CA LEU A 85 3.87 26.03 -16.49
C LEU A 85 5.35 26.02 -16.05
N PRO A 86 6.02 27.19 -16.05
CA PRO A 86 7.37 27.30 -15.51
C PRO A 86 7.43 26.80 -14.07
N GLU A 87 8.48 26.03 -13.77
CA GLU A 87 8.61 25.29 -12.52
C GLU A 87 8.52 26.19 -11.28
N GLY A 88 7.50 25.95 -10.44
CA GLY A 88 7.26 26.69 -9.21
C GLY A 88 6.78 28.13 -9.39
N GLU A 89 6.54 28.59 -10.61
CA GLU A 89 6.03 29.95 -10.85
C GLU A 89 4.50 30.00 -10.73
N VAL A 90 4.01 31.09 -10.14
CA VAL A 90 2.57 31.35 -10.01
C VAL A 90 2.07 32.08 -11.25
N VAL A 91 1.38 31.35 -12.12
CA VAL A 91 0.89 31.86 -13.39
C VAL A 91 -0.63 31.96 -13.37
N SER A 92 -1.20 32.99 -14.00
CA SER A 92 -2.65 33.02 -14.25
C SER A 92 -2.95 32.46 -15.63
N LEU A 93 -4.11 31.81 -15.75
CA LEU A 93 -4.60 31.29 -17.03
C LEU A 93 -4.63 32.36 -18.12
N HIS A 94 -5.10 33.56 -17.78
CA HIS A 94 -5.23 34.67 -18.72
C HIS A 94 -3.87 35.19 -19.21
N ASP A 95 -2.87 35.28 -18.33
CA ASP A 95 -1.53 35.70 -18.74
C ASP A 95 -0.86 34.64 -19.63
N PHE A 96 -1.17 33.36 -19.39
CA PHE A 96 -0.57 32.24 -20.11
C PHE A 96 -1.17 32.05 -21.52
N LEU A 97 -2.49 32.11 -21.65
CA LEU A 97 -3.19 31.84 -22.91
C LEU A 97 -3.46 33.09 -23.76
N GLY A 98 -3.47 34.28 -23.16
CA GLY A 98 -3.98 35.48 -23.83
C GLY A 98 -5.50 35.42 -23.98
N ASP A 99 -6.01 35.67 -25.21
CA ASP A 99 -7.45 35.53 -25.50
C ASP A 99 -7.78 34.09 -25.90
N PHE A 100 -8.55 33.42 -25.05
CA PHE A 100 -9.02 32.05 -25.25
C PHE A 100 -10.57 31.97 -25.27
N THR A 101 -11.25 33.09 -25.48
CA THR A 101 -12.71 33.20 -25.37
C THR A 101 -13.44 32.26 -26.33
N GLU A 102 -12.90 32.04 -27.53
CA GLU A 102 -13.48 31.14 -28.55
C GLU A 102 -12.96 29.70 -28.48
N SER A 103 -12.12 29.36 -27.50
CA SER A 103 -11.57 28.01 -27.37
C SER A 103 -12.62 26.97 -26.95
N GLU A 104 -12.41 25.71 -27.38
CA GLU A 104 -13.18 24.55 -26.89
C GLU A 104 -13.09 24.44 -25.37
N PHE A 105 -11.90 24.65 -24.81
CA PHE A 105 -11.67 24.70 -23.37
C PHE A 105 -12.55 25.73 -22.64
N ASN A 106 -12.75 26.94 -23.18
CA ASN A 106 -13.62 27.92 -22.55
C ASN A 106 -15.10 27.51 -22.62
N ARG A 107 -15.58 27.07 -23.79
CA ARG A 107 -16.99 26.71 -23.99
C ARG A 107 -17.39 25.44 -23.23
N ASP A 108 -16.55 24.42 -23.30
CA ASP A 108 -16.95 23.07 -22.89
C ASP A 108 -16.54 22.77 -21.44
N TYR A 109 -15.55 23.49 -20.89
CA TYR A 109 -15.09 23.32 -19.51
C TYR A 109 -15.35 24.54 -18.62
N LEU A 110 -14.82 25.71 -18.96
CA LEU A 110 -14.90 26.87 -18.06
C LEU A 110 -16.33 27.43 -17.91
N GLN A 111 -17.16 27.34 -18.95
CA GLN A 111 -18.58 27.73 -18.85
C GLN A 111 -19.38 26.71 -18.04
N PHE A 112 -19.14 25.41 -18.26
CA PHE A 112 -19.82 24.33 -17.54
C PHE A 112 -19.52 24.37 -16.04
N GLU A 113 -18.25 24.57 -15.65
CA GLU A 113 -17.81 24.64 -14.26
C GLU A 113 -18.06 26.00 -13.58
N ASP A 114 -18.59 26.99 -14.30
CA ASP A 114 -18.63 28.40 -13.86
C ASP A 114 -17.26 28.82 -13.27
N ALA A 115 -16.22 28.64 -14.07
CA ALA A 115 -14.85 29.00 -13.77
C ALA A 115 -14.40 30.13 -14.71
N ALA A 116 -13.60 31.09 -14.22
CA ALA A 116 -13.12 32.20 -15.04
C ALA A 116 -11.67 32.57 -14.76
N HIS A 117 -11.31 32.60 -13.48
CA HIS A 117 -9.99 33.03 -13.06
C HIS A 117 -9.30 31.84 -12.42
N ILE A 118 -8.20 31.39 -13.01
CA ILE A 118 -7.41 30.26 -12.51
C ILE A 118 -5.98 30.74 -12.27
N LEU A 119 -5.47 30.51 -11.05
CA LEU A 119 -4.04 30.51 -10.76
C LEU A 119 -3.52 29.08 -10.79
N GLY A 120 -2.37 28.89 -11.41
CA GLY A 120 -1.69 27.61 -11.53
C GLY A 120 -0.26 27.68 -11.00
N VAL A 121 0.18 26.57 -10.41
CA VAL A 121 1.58 26.29 -10.14
C VAL A 121 1.84 24.84 -10.54
N ASP A 122 2.90 24.63 -11.30
CA ASP A 122 3.39 23.29 -11.64
C ASP A 122 4.70 23.04 -10.88
N LEU A 123 4.81 21.83 -10.33
CA LEU A 123 5.93 21.36 -9.54
C LEU A 123 6.40 20.02 -10.09
N HIS A 124 7.66 19.95 -10.46
CA HIS A 124 8.32 18.76 -10.94
C HIS A 124 9.07 18.10 -9.77
N GLY A 125 8.68 16.88 -9.41
CA GLY A 125 9.30 16.11 -8.33
C GLY A 125 10.46 15.23 -8.81
N SER A 126 11.33 14.83 -7.88
CA SER A 126 12.31 13.76 -8.12
C SER A 126 11.58 12.42 -8.29
N GLY A 127 11.61 11.85 -9.49
CA GLY A 127 10.92 10.58 -9.80
C GLY A 127 9.93 10.62 -10.96
N GLY A 128 9.85 11.75 -11.68
CA GLY A 128 9.03 11.88 -12.90
C GLY A 128 7.57 12.23 -12.66
N PHE A 129 7.14 12.37 -11.41
CA PHE A 129 5.81 12.86 -11.09
C PHE A 129 5.73 14.37 -11.23
N GLU A 130 4.63 14.83 -11.82
CA GLU A 130 4.28 16.24 -11.95
C GLU A 130 3.12 16.52 -11.00
N THR A 131 3.25 17.58 -10.21
CA THR A 131 2.20 18.04 -9.31
C THR A 131 1.72 19.42 -9.74
N ARG A 132 0.40 19.57 -9.87
CA ARG A 132 -0.23 20.78 -10.34
C ARG A 132 -1.24 21.25 -9.33
N LEU A 133 -1.05 22.47 -8.87
CA LEU A 133 -2.00 23.17 -8.03
C LEU A 133 -2.81 24.12 -8.91
N ARG A 134 -4.14 24.05 -8.83
CA ARG A 134 -5.05 24.96 -9.51
C ARG A 134 -5.99 25.60 -8.50
N ILE A 135 -6.09 26.93 -8.53
CA ILE A 135 -6.95 27.71 -7.64
C ILE A 135 -7.90 28.50 -8.52
N THR A 136 -9.20 28.25 -8.37
CA THR A 136 -10.22 28.71 -9.31
C THR A 136 -11.22 29.61 -8.61
N ARG A 137 -11.53 30.76 -9.23
CA ARG A 137 -12.63 31.66 -8.86
C ARG A 137 -13.71 31.65 -9.94
N ALA A 138 -14.95 31.95 -9.53
CA ALA A 138 -16.12 31.94 -10.40
C ALA A 138 -16.14 33.12 -11.37
N ARG A 139 -17.03 33.11 -12.37
CA ARG A 139 -17.18 34.23 -13.33
C ARG A 139 -17.64 35.54 -12.68
N GLY A 140 -18.38 35.46 -11.58
CA GLY A 140 -18.85 36.62 -10.82
C GLY A 140 -17.80 37.22 -9.88
N ASP A 141 -16.67 36.54 -9.67
CA ASP A 141 -15.62 36.98 -8.75
C ASP A 141 -14.62 37.90 -9.46
N SER A 142 -13.82 38.63 -8.66
CA SER A 142 -12.71 39.41 -9.20
C SER A 142 -11.50 38.53 -9.57
N ALA A 143 -10.81 38.93 -10.63
CA ALA A 143 -9.54 38.32 -11.04
C ALA A 143 -8.50 38.32 -9.91
N PHE A 144 -7.59 37.36 -9.95
CA PHE A 144 -6.53 37.28 -8.95
C PHE A 144 -5.57 38.46 -9.04
N THR A 145 -5.36 39.12 -7.91
CA THR A 145 -4.50 40.29 -7.78
C THR A 145 -3.01 39.90 -7.64
N ALA A 146 -2.11 40.87 -7.76
CA ALA A 146 -0.69 40.66 -7.45
C ALA A 146 -0.48 40.18 -6.00
N GLY A 147 -1.29 40.69 -5.06
CA GLY A 147 -1.28 40.21 -3.67
C GLY A 147 -1.72 38.76 -3.54
N ASP A 148 -2.71 38.32 -4.31
CA ASP A 148 -3.11 36.90 -4.35
C ASP A 148 -1.98 36.02 -4.87
N ARG A 149 -1.28 36.46 -5.93
CA ARG A 149 -0.12 35.73 -6.46
C ARG A 149 1.00 35.61 -5.43
N GLN A 150 1.28 36.68 -4.68
CA GLN A 150 2.28 36.65 -3.62
C GLN A 150 1.88 35.68 -2.48
N ARG A 151 0.60 35.65 -2.09
CA ARG A 151 0.09 34.68 -1.11
C ARG A 151 0.23 33.24 -1.59
N CYS A 152 -0.08 32.96 -2.86
CA CYS A 152 0.13 31.65 -3.46
C CYS A 152 1.63 31.29 -3.49
N ALA A 153 2.48 32.21 -3.95
CA ALA A 153 3.92 32.02 -4.05
C ALA A 153 4.59 31.70 -2.71
N ALA A 154 4.09 32.26 -1.60
CA ALA A 154 4.56 31.94 -0.25
C ALA A 154 4.32 30.47 0.16
N ILE A 155 3.33 29.80 -0.44
CA ILE A 155 2.97 28.40 -0.12
C ILE A 155 3.80 27.42 -0.96
N VAL A 156 4.22 27.82 -2.16
CA VAL A 156 4.89 26.95 -3.14
C VAL A 156 6.10 26.18 -2.57
N PRO A 157 7.04 26.80 -1.82
CA PRO A 157 8.18 26.07 -1.25
C PRO A 157 7.76 24.97 -0.27
N HIS A 158 6.72 25.23 0.53
CA HIS A 158 6.20 24.26 1.49
C HIS A 158 5.45 23.13 0.79
N LEU A 159 4.68 23.44 -0.26
CA LEU A 159 4.00 22.44 -1.07
C LEU A 159 5.01 21.49 -1.73
N ARG A 160 6.09 22.04 -2.31
CA ARG A 160 7.19 21.26 -2.88
C ARG A 160 7.77 20.27 -1.86
N GLN A 161 8.11 20.76 -0.67
CA GLN A 161 8.68 19.92 0.39
C GLN A 161 7.69 18.85 0.88
N ALA A 162 6.41 19.21 1.05
CA ALA A 162 5.38 18.27 1.47
C ALA A 162 5.17 17.15 0.43
N ILE A 163 5.16 17.47 -0.86
CA ILE A 163 5.05 16.49 -1.96
C ILE A 163 6.26 15.55 -1.94
N GLU A 164 7.47 16.07 -1.77
CA GLU A 164 8.68 15.25 -1.72
C GLU A 164 8.65 14.27 -0.54
N ILE A 165 8.22 14.72 0.64
CA ILE A 165 8.04 13.86 1.82
C ILE A 165 6.97 12.80 1.54
N PHE A 166 5.82 13.19 0.98
CA PHE A 166 4.74 12.28 0.63
C PHE A 166 5.20 11.17 -0.32
N GLN A 167 5.92 11.54 -1.39
CA GLN A 167 6.44 10.58 -2.37
C GLN A 167 7.40 9.58 -1.75
N ARG A 168 8.31 10.02 -0.87
CA ARG A 168 9.23 9.12 -0.14
C ARG A 168 8.48 8.18 0.80
N LEU A 169 7.44 8.68 1.48
CA LEU A 169 6.61 7.86 2.38
C LEU A 169 5.83 6.79 1.61
N GLU A 170 5.21 7.15 0.48
CA GLU A 170 4.44 6.22 -0.35
C GLU A 170 5.34 5.20 -1.05
N ALA A 171 6.54 5.58 -1.48
CA ALA A 171 7.53 4.64 -2.01
C ALA A 171 7.94 3.60 -0.94
N SER A 172 8.24 4.06 0.27
CA SER A 172 8.56 3.17 1.40
C SER A 172 7.39 2.26 1.78
N ARG A 173 6.14 2.78 1.81
CA ARG A 173 4.94 1.97 2.03
C ARG A 173 4.76 0.90 0.96
N SER A 174 4.98 1.24 -0.30
CA SER A 174 4.89 0.30 -1.42
C SER A 174 5.95 -0.80 -1.32
N GLU A 175 7.18 -0.44 -0.97
CA GLU A 175 8.27 -1.39 -0.73
C GLU A 175 7.93 -2.35 0.43
N HIS A 176 7.42 -1.82 1.54
CA HIS A 176 6.95 -2.61 2.67
C HIS A 176 5.78 -3.54 2.33
N ALA A 177 4.87 -3.11 1.45
CA ALA A 177 3.77 -3.94 0.97
C ALA A 177 4.30 -5.12 0.13
N VAL A 178 5.29 -4.89 -0.73
CA VAL A 178 5.96 -5.96 -1.51
C VAL A 178 6.63 -6.96 -0.57
N TYR A 179 7.40 -6.50 0.43
CA TYR A 179 8.03 -7.41 1.40
C TYR A 179 7.02 -8.18 2.24
N SER A 180 5.93 -7.51 2.65
CA SER A 180 4.88 -8.15 3.44
C SER A 180 4.13 -9.20 2.62
N GLY A 181 3.83 -8.92 1.35
CA GLY A 181 3.27 -9.90 0.41
C GLY A 181 4.20 -11.09 0.18
N ALA A 182 5.51 -10.85 0.07
CA ALA A 182 6.49 -11.93 -0.05
C ALA A 182 6.52 -12.85 1.19
N ILE A 183 6.32 -12.32 2.40
CA ILE A 183 6.25 -13.14 3.63
C ILE A 183 4.95 -13.95 3.69
N GLU A 184 3.81 -13.35 3.32
CA GLU A 184 2.52 -14.07 3.25
C GLU A 184 2.59 -15.26 2.29
N GLN A 185 3.35 -15.13 1.20
CA GLN A 185 3.55 -16.19 0.21
C GLN A 185 4.22 -17.45 0.77
N PHE A 186 5.06 -17.32 1.80
CA PHE A 186 5.66 -18.46 2.50
C PHE A 186 4.72 -19.09 3.54
N ALA A 187 3.44 -18.71 3.57
CA ALA A 187 2.45 -19.12 4.56
C ALA A 187 2.89 -18.85 6.01
N VAL A 188 3.72 -17.81 6.21
CA VAL A 188 4.21 -17.41 7.53
C VAL A 188 3.33 -16.29 8.09
N GLY A 189 2.73 -16.54 9.25
CA GLY A 189 2.01 -15.51 10.00
C GLY A 189 3.00 -14.52 10.61
N THR A 190 2.81 -13.22 10.43
CA THR A 190 3.67 -12.20 11.03
C THR A 190 2.86 -11.34 11.99
N ILE A 191 3.39 -11.12 13.20
CA ILE A 191 2.81 -10.23 14.22
C ILE A 191 3.92 -9.32 14.75
N ILE A 192 3.69 -8.01 14.74
CA ILE A 192 4.61 -7.01 15.28
C ILE A 192 4.05 -6.53 16.62
N LEU A 193 4.89 -6.59 17.66
CA LEU A 193 4.57 -6.16 19.02
C LEU A 193 5.35 -4.89 19.42
N ASP A 194 4.72 -4.06 20.25
CA ASP A 194 5.38 -2.99 20.99
C ASP A 194 6.15 -3.53 22.22
N ARG A 195 6.81 -2.63 22.97
CA ARG A 195 7.54 -2.99 24.21
C ARG A 195 6.64 -3.46 25.35
N GLN A 196 5.35 -3.14 25.31
CA GLN A 196 4.34 -3.58 26.26
C GLN A 196 3.66 -4.89 25.80
N TYR A 197 4.16 -5.50 24.71
CA TYR A 197 3.66 -6.72 24.08
C TYR A 197 2.25 -6.59 23.49
N ASN A 198 1.84 -5.38 23.14
CA ASN A 198 0.63 -5.14 22.38
C ASN A 198 0.92 -5.29 20.89
N VAL A 199 -0.02 -5.85 20.16
CA VAL A 199 0.03 -6.01 18.71
C VAL A 199 -0.14 -4.65 18.05
N ILE A 200 0.89 -4.25 17.31
CA ILE A 200 0.87 -3.04 16.45
C ILE A 200 0.28 -3.40 15.09
N ARG A 201 0.72 -4.52 14.50
CA ARG A 201 0.28 -5.01 13.19
C ARG A 201 0.38 -6.53 13.12
N HIS A 202 -0.42 -7.13 12.23
CA HIS A 202 -0.27 -8.52 11.81
C HIS A 202 -0.70 -8.69 10.35
N ASN A 203 -0.21 -9.74 9.69
CA ASN A 203 -0.59 -10.05 8.32
C ASN A 203 -1.86 -10.95 8.25
N SER A 204 -2.37 -11.21 7.05
CA SER A 204 -3.59 -12.01 6.84
C SER A 204 -3.42 -13.47 7.28
N ILE A 205 -2.22 -14.02 7.12
CA ILE A 205 -1.88 -15.38 7.56
C ILE A 205 -1.99 -15.50 9.07
N ALA A 206 -1.41 -14.57 9.83
CA ALA A 206 -1.51 -14.52 11.29
C ALA A 206 -2.95 -14.29 11.76
N ASP A 207 -3.70 -13.40 11.09
CA ASP A 207 -5.12 -13.19 11.40
C ASP A 207 -5.94 -14.49 11.29
N GLY A 208 -5.73 -15.27 10.22
CA GLY A 208 -6.35 -16.58 10.07
C GLY A 208 -6.01 -17.55 11.22
N ILE A 209 -4.73 -17.66 11.59
CA ILE A 209 -4.27 -18.52 12.69
C ILE A 209 -4.90 -18.08 14.02
N LEU A 210 -4.96 -16.77 14.30
CA LEU A 210 -5.50 -16.22 15.53
C LEU A 210 -7.03 -16.44 15.64
N LYS A 211 -7.74 -16.39 14.51
CA LYS A 211 -9.19 -16.64 14.44
C LYS A 211 -9.57 -18.10 14.65
N GLU A 212 -8.68 -19.05 14.39
CA GLU A 212 -8.91 -20.46 14.73
C GLU A 212 -9.00 -20.66 16.25
N THR A 213 -8.41 -19.76 17.04
CA THR A 213 -8.38 -19.82 18.53
C THR A 213 -7.86 -21.15 19.09
N ASP A 214 -7.01 -21.83 18.32
CA ASP A 214 -6.55 -23.18 18.61
C ASP A 214 -5.13 -23.15 19.20
N GLY A 215 -5.04 -22.70 20.45
CA GLY A 215 -3.78 -22.61 21.20
C GLY A 215 -3.21 -21.19 21.32
N ILE A 216 -3.48 -20.33 20.34
CA ILE A 216 -3.09 -18.91 20.31
C ILE A 216 -4.28 -18.06 19.85
N ALA A 217 -4.47 -16.90 20.48
CA ALA A 217 -5.54 -15.96 20.13
C ALA A 217 -5.13 -14.51 20.39
N LEU A 218 -5.88 -13.57 19.82
CA LEU A 218 -5.77 -12.14 20.13
C LEU A 218 -6.88 -11.75 21.12
N SER A 219 -6.50 -11.29 22.30
CA SER A 219 -7.42 -10.76 23.32
C SER A 219 -7.16 -9.26 23.51
N GLY A 220 -8.09 -8.44 23.00
CA GLY A 220 -7.88 -7.00 22.88
C GLY A 220 -6.68 -6.73 21.97
N THR A 221 -5.62 -6.13 22.52
CA THR A 221 -4.38 -5.87 21.80
C THR A 221 -3.27 -6.88 22.11
N ARG A 222 -3.52 -7.94 22.89
CA ARG A 222 -2.47 -8.87 23.34
C ARG A 222 -2.67 -10.27 22.79
N ILE A 223 -1.57 -10.88 22.37
CA ILE A 223 -1.54 -12.32 22.08
C ILE A 223 -1.65 -13.09 23.39
N VAL A 224 -2.56 -14.05 23.47
CA VAL A 224 -2.77 -14.95 24.61
C VAL A 224 -2.68 -16.40 24.16
N LEU A 225 -2.11 -17.25 25.00
CA LEU A 225 -2.06 -18.71 24.76
C LEU A 225 -3.13 -19.44 25.57
N ALA A 226 -3.64 -20.54 25.03
CA ALA A 226 -4.81 -21.25 25.58
C ALA A 226 -4.60 -21.81 27.00
N THR A 227 -3.37 -22.18 27.35
CA THR A 227 -3.05 -22.72 28.69
C THR A 227 -2.24 -21.72 29.51
N PRO A 228 -2.55 -21.52 30.81
CA PRO A 228 -1.82 -20.58 31.66
C PRO A 228 -0.32 -20.84 31.74
N GLY A 229 0.08 -22.13 31.73
CA GLY A 229 1.49 -22.53 31.73
C GLY A 229 2.22 -22.11 30.46
N GLN A 230 1.60 -22.26 29.28
CA GLN A 230 2.20 -21.78 28.04
C GLN A 230 2.22 -20.26 27.96
N ASP A 231 1.15 -19.58 28.36
CA ASP A 231 1.12 -18.11 28.33
C ASP A 231 2.25 -17.55 29.19
N ALA A 232 2.42 -18.06 30.42
CA ALA A 232 3.51 -17.65 31.31
C ALA A 232 4.90 -17.89 30.68
N ALA A 233 5.12 -19.05 30.07
CA ALA A 233 6.38 -19.38 29.39
C ALA A 233 6.62 -18.47 28.18
N PHE A 234 5.58 -18.16 27.40
CA PHE A 234 5.65 -17.25 26.26
C PHE A 234 5.98 -15.82 26.70
N ARG A 235 5.35 -15.31 27.76
CA ARG A 235 5.70 -14.00 28.36
C ARG A 235 7.15 -13.96 28.83
N ALA A 236 7.65 -15.04 29.43
CA ALA A 236 9.03 -15.13 29.87
C ALA A 236 10.00 -15.11 28.68
N LEU A 237 9.64 -15.72 27.54
CA LEU A 237 10.40 -15.64 26.31
C LEU A 237 10.40 -14.23 25.72
N LEU A 238 9.24 -13.58 25.61
CA LEU A 238 9.13 -12.21 25.08
C LEU A 238 10.01 -11.21 25.85
N LYS A 239 10.17 -11.38 27.16
CA LYS A 239 11.06 -10.55 27.99
C LYS A 239 12.55 -10.69 27.65
N LYS A 240 12.96 -11.80 27.03
CA LYS A 240 14.36 -12.06 26.66
C LYS A 240 14.75 -11.49 25.29
N VAL A 241 13.76 -11.28 24.41
CA VAL A 241 13.98 -10.85 23.01
C VAL A 241 14.67 -9.49 22.87
N PRO A 242 14.25 -8.41 23.57
CA PRO A 242 14.75 -7.07 23.27
C PRO A 242 16.14 -6.75 23.86
N GLY A 243 16.81 -7.71 24.52
CA GLY A 243 17.99 -7.44 25.36
C GLY A 243 19.27 -8.17 24.96
N GLY A 244 19.33 -8.85 23.81
CA GLY A 244 20.49 -9.63 23.38
C GLY A 244 21.27 -8.97 22.25
N GLU A 245 22.33 -8.22 22.55
CA GLU A 245 23.41 -7.96 21.59
C GLU A 245 24.06 -9.32 21.24
N GLY A 246 23.58 -9.95 20.16
CA GLY A 246 24.09 -11.23 19.67
C GLY A 246 23.02 -12.23 19.18
N ASP A 247 21.73 -12.01 19.47
CA ASP A 247 20.70 -13.03 19.21
C ASP A 247 19.94 -12.85 17.88
N ALA A 248 20.68 -12.66 16.78
CA ALA A 248 20.10 -12.61 15.44
C ALA A 248 19.40 -13.92 15.04
N GLN A 249 19.62 -15.02 15.78
CA GLN A 249 18.99 -16.31 15.53
C GLN A 249 17.50 -16.34 15.88
N GLY A 250 17.04 -15.47 16.78
CA GLY A 250 15.65 -15.40 17.23
C GLY A 250 15.29 -16.52 18.23
N HIS A 251 14.27 -16.27 19.05
CA HIS A 251 13.83 -17.20 20.08
C HIS A 251 12.67 -18.07 19.57
N ILE A 252 12.82 -19.38 19.67
CA ILE A 252 11.81 -20.34 19.21
C ILE A 252 10.88 -20.72 20.36
N PHE A 253 9.57 -20.76 20.08
CA PHE A 253 8.53 -21.22 20.96
C PHE A 253 7.58 -22.17 20.23
N ARG A 254 6.99 -23.13 20.95
CA ARG A 254 5.98 -24.04 20.44
C ARG A 254 4.66 -23.78 21.12
N VAL A 255 3.61 -23.59 20.34
CA VAL A 255 2.24 -23.46 20.87
C VAL A 255 1.52 -24.79 20.64
N GLN A 256 1.06 -25.41 21.73
CA GLN A 256 0.28 -26.64 21.62
C GLN A 256 -1.17 -26.30 21.27
N ARG A 257 -1.75 -27.11 20.38
CA ARG A 257 -3.11 -26.92 19.88
C ARG A 257 -4.09 -27.82 20.65
N PRO A 258 -5.09 -27.26 21.36
CA PRO A 258 -6.14 -28.05 22.02
C PRO A 258 -6.88 -29.02 21.09
N SER A 259 -6.96 -28.72 19.79
CA SER A 259 -7.56 -29.62 18.79
C SER A 259 -6.80 -30.94 18.58
N GLY A 260 -5.57 -31.06 19.05
CA GLY A 260 -4.70 -32.21 18.82
C GLY A 260 -3.95 -32.19 17.47
N LYS A 261 -4.10 -31.12 16.67
CA LYS A 261 -3.25 -30.86 15.49
C LYS A 261 -1.79 -30.64 15.90
N ARG A 262 -0.87 -30.72 14.93
CA ARG A 262 0.56 -30.45 15.17
C ARG A 262 0.77 -29.03 15.72
N ASP A 263 1.68 -28.90 16.68
CA ASP A 263 2.02 -27.63 17.33
C ASP A 263 2.39 -26.54 16.33
N LEU A 264 1.99 -25.30 16.61
CA LEU A 264 2.44 -24.13 15.86
C LEU A 264 3.87 -23.77 16.30
N GLY A 265 4.73 -23.48 15.32
CA GLY A 265 6.05 -22.92 15.56
C GLY A 265 5.97 -21.39 15.63
N VAL A 266 6.61 -20.78 16.62
CA VAL A 266 6.73 -19.33 16.76
C VAL A 266 8.20 -18.95 16.86
N VAL A 267 8.65 -18.00 16.05
CA VAL A 267 10.00 -17.42 16.15
C VAL A 267 9.87 -15.94 16.49
N ALA A 268 10.43 -15.52 17.61
CA ALA A 268 10.44 -14.13 18.06
C ALA A 268 11.81 -13.49 17.77
N ARG A 269 11.82 -12.34 17.10
CA ARG A 269 13.04 -11.57 16.79
C ARG A 269 12.92 -10.13 17.25
N PRO A 270 14.00 -9.51 17.74
CA PRO A 270 14.00 -8.09 18.04
C PRO A 270 13.87 -7.29 16.74
N VAL A 271 13.16 -6.17 16.81
CA VAL A 271 13.09 -5.18 15.73
C VAL A 271 14.04 -4.04 16.07
N ALA A 272 15.01 -3.76 15.19
CA ALA A 272 15.91 -2.63 15.35
C ALA A 272 15.15 -1.34 15.07
N THR A 273 14.85 -0.59 16.13
CA THR A 273 14.17 0.71 16.05
C THR A 273 15.13 1.77 16.61
N PRO A 274 15.34 2.92 15.94
CA PRO A 274 16.20 3.98 16.46
C PRO A 274 15.79 4.46 17.86
N ASP A 275 16.79 4.82 18.69
CA ASP A 275 16.57 5.13 20.11
C ASP A 275 15.58 6.26 20.37
N PHE A 276 15.53 7.27 19.50
CA PHE A 276 14.60 8.41 19.65
C PHE A 276 13.14 8.06 19.29
N LEU A 277 12.91 6.95 18.59
CA LEU A 277 11.57 6.43 18.29
C LEU A 277 11.06 5.50 19.40
N HIS A 278 11.80 5.35 20.50
CA HIS A 278 11.45 4.47 21.61
C HIS A 278 10.29 4.91 22.50
N ALA A 279 9.69 6.08 22.23
CA ALA A 279 8.50 6.54 22.92
C ALA A 279 7.21 5.99 22.25
N GLY A 280 6.30 5.42 23.05
CA GLY A 280 4.98 4.96 22.59
C GLY A 280 4.98 3.57 21.94
N SER A 281 4.10 3.34 20.96
CA SER A 281 3.82 2.06 20.28
C SER A 281 4.86 1.64 19.24
N ALA A 282 6.14 1.88 19.54
CA ALA A 282 7.24 1.57 18.63
C ALA A 282 7.43 0.06 18.47
N PRO A 283 7.68 -0.46 17.24
CA PRO A 283 7.99 -1.87 17.03
C PRO A 283 9.18 -2.31 17.88
N ALA A 284 9.01 -3.43 18.58
CA ALA A 284 10.03 -3.99 19.46
C ALA A 284 10.31 -5.48 19.14
N ILE A 285 9.27 -6.25 18.82
CA ILE A 285 9.39 -7.69 18.57
C ILE A 285 8.58 -8.06 17.33
N ALA A 286 9.16 -8.84 16.42
CA ALA A 286 8.46 -9.51 15.34
C ALA A 286 8.30 -11.00 15.68
N LEU A 287 7.08 -11.51 15.58
CA LEU A 287 6.76 -12.92 15.71
C LEU A 287 6.46 -13.50 14.33
N PHE A 288 7.09 -14.63 14.01
CA PHE A 288 6.83 -15.42 12.82
C PHE A 288 6.17 -16.74 13.24
N LEU A 289 4.98 -16.99 12.72
CA LEU A 289 4.15 -18.16 13.01
C LEU A 289 4.21 -19.12 11.82
N GLY A 290 4.62 -20.36 12.06
CA GLY A 290 4.53 -21.47 11.11
C GLY A 290 3.46 -22.46 11.56
N ASP A 291 2.49 -22.73 10.70
CA ASP A 291 1.49 -23.79 10.92
C ASP A 291 1.80 -25.02 10.04
N PRO A 292 2.21 -26.16 10.63
CA PRO A 292 2.49 -27.39 9.87
C PRO A 292 1.27 -27.99 9.15
N GLU A 293 0.05 -27.63 9.56
CA GLU A 293 -1.19 -28.10 8.94
C GLU A 293 -1.67 -27.19 7.81
N ARG A 294 -1.08 -26.00 7.66
CA ARG A 294 -1.47 -25.06 6.62
C ARG A 294 -0.84 -25.49 5.29
N GLN A 295 -1.69 -25.67 4.28
CA GLN A 295 -1.25 -26.01 2.94
C GLN A 295 -0.75 -24.74 2.23
N PHE A 296 0.31 -24.88 1.44
CA PHE A 296 0.72 -23.84 0.51
C PHE A 296 -0.32 -23.74 -0.61
N ASP A 297 -0.66 -22.53 -1.07
CA ASP A 297 -1.52 -22.36 -2.24
C ASP A 297 -0.72 -22.56 -3.55
N VAL A 298 -0.18 -23.76 -3.73
CA VAL A 298 0.48 -24.15 -4.99
C VAL A 298 -0.60 -24.39 -6.05
N THR A 299 -0.75 -23.44 -6.97
CA THR A 299 -1.73 -23.55 -8.05
C THR A 299 -1.21 -24.41 -9.20
N SER A 300 -2.10 -25.22 -9.79
CA SER A 300 -1.76 -26.05 -10.94
C SER A 300 -1.48 -25.25 -12.22
N ASP A 301 -1.92 -23.99 -12.31
CA ASP A 301 -1.63 -23.13 -13.45
C ASP A 301 -0.20 -22.58 -13.39
N ALA A 302 0.27 -22.12 -12.22
CA ALA A 302 1.65 -21.69 -12.03
C ALA A 302 2.65 -22.82 -12.35
N LEU A 303 2.39 -24.04 -11.86
CA LEU A 303 3.21 -25.20 -12.17
C LEU A 303 3.20 -25.59 -13.65
N ARG A 304 2.12 -25.26 -14.37
CA ARG A 304 2.01 -25.52 -15.81
C ARG A 304 2.96 -24.63 -16.60
N GLU A 305 3.00 -23.35 -16.25
CA GLU A 305 3.83 -22.36 -16.92
C GLU A 305 5.31 -22.53 -16.56
N LEU A 306 5.62 -22.74 -15.28
CA LEU A 306 7.01 -22.82 -14.80
C LEU A 306 7.76 -24.07 -15.27
N PHE A 307 7.06 -25.21 -15.39
CA PHE A 307 7.66 -26.51 -15.68
C PHE A 307 7.13 -27.15 -16.97
N GLU A 308 6.38 -26.39 -17.79
CA GLU A 308 5.78 -26.85 -19.05
C GLU A 308 5.00 -28.16 -18.92
N LEU A 309 4.33 -28.32 -17.78
CA LEU A 309 3.53 -29.50 -17.47
C LEU A 309 2.23 -29.49 -18.29
N THR A 310 1.62 -30.65 -18.48
CA THR A 310 0.24 -30.72 -18.98
C THR A 310 -0.75 -30.38 -17.87
N ARG A 311 -2.01 -30.11 -18.22
CA ARG A 311 -3.08 -29.83 -17.23
C ARG A 311 -3.23 -30.95 -16.18
N THR A 312 -3.07 -32.21 -16.58
CA THR A 312 -3.18 -33.34 -15.64
C THR A 312 -1.93 -33.48 -14.80
N GLU A 313 -0.74 -33.30 -15.40
CA GLU A 313 0.54 -33.33 -14.69
C GLU A 313 0.63 -32.24 -13.63
N SER A 314 0.20 -31.01 -13.94
CA SER A 314 0.26 -29.90 -13.00
C SER A 314 -0.73 -30.04 -11.85
N ARG A 315 -1.90 -30.65 -12.08
CA ARG A 315 -2.84 -31.01 -11.00
C ARG A 315 -2.27 -32.07 -10.06
N ILE A 316 -1.58 -33.08 -10.60
CA ILE A 316 -0.90 -34.10 -9.78
C ILE A 316 0.25 -33.46 -8.99
N ALA A 317 1.10 -32.67 -9.63
CA ALA A 317 2.22 -31.99 -9.00
C ALA A 317 1.75 -31.05 -7.87
N ALA A 318 0.66 -30.30 -8.07
CA ALA A 318 0.07 -29.46 -7.04
C ALA A 318 -0.43 -30.27 -5.82
N CYS A 319 -1.09 -31.41 -6.04
CA CYS A 319 -1.50 -32.28 -4.94
C CYS A 319 -0.30 -32.76 -4.12
N LEU A 320 0.77 -33.21 -4.79
CA LEU A 320 1.99 -33.67 -4.13
C LEU A 320 2.72 -32.56 -3.38
N ALA A 321 2.77 -31.35 -3.95
CA ALA A 321 3.36 -30.17 -3.31
C ALA A 321 2.61 -29.76 -2.02
N ASN A 322 1.31 -30.01 -1.99
CA ASN A 322 0.42 -29.77 -0.83
C ASN A 322 0.40 -30.95 0.17
N GLY A 323 1.33 -31.90 0.04
CA GLY A 323 1.53 -32.97 1.02
C GLY A 323 0.66 -34.21 0.82
N LEU A 324 -0.12 -34.28 -0.26
CA LEU A 324 -0.90 -35.50 -0.58
C LEU A 324 0.00 -36.62 -1.08
N THR A 325 -0.40 -37.87 -0.83
CA THR A 325 0.27 -39.01 -1.45
C THR A 325 -0.13 -39.15 -2.92
N VAL A 326 0.60 -39.98 -3.68
CA VAL A 326 0.22 -40.31 -5.07
C VAL A 326 -1.15 -40.99 -5.12
N GLN A 327 -1.51 -41.76 -4.09
CA GLN A 327 -2.82 -42.41 -3.98
C GLN A 327 -3.91 -41.37 -3.76
N ASP A 328 -3.76 -40.50 -2.76
CA ASP A 328 -4.76 -39.45 -2.47
C ASP A 328 -4.93 -38.50 -3.66
N SER A 329 -3.84 -38.24 -4.39
CA SER A 329 -3.88 -37.44 -5.62
C SER A 329 -4.68 -38.14 -6.71
N ALA A 330 -4.54 -39.46 -6.87
CA ALA A 330 -5.30 -40.23 -7.84
C ALA A 330 -6.80 -40.21 -7.50
N ASP A 331 -7.13 -40.43 -6.22
CA ASP A 331 -8.50 -40.45 -5.72
C ASP A 331 -9.15 -39.07 -5.85
N ARG A 332 -8.44 -37.99 -5.48
CA ARG A 332 -8.91 -36.60 -5.60
C ARG A 332 -9.15 -36.17 -7.05
N LEU A 333 -8.37 -36.71 -7.99
CA LEU A 333 -8.46 -36.37 -9.41
C LEU A 333 -9.40 -37.31 -10.19
N GLY A 334 -9.92 -38.37 -9.55
CA GLY A 334 -10.79 -39.35 -10.20
C GLY A 334 -10.07 -40.19 -11.26
N ILE A 335 -8.77 -40.46 -11.07
CA ILE A 335 -7.95 -41.24 -12.00
C ILE A 335 -7.41 -42.51 -11.33
N ALA A 336 -7.11 -43.54 -12.11
CA ALA A 336 -6.47 -44.75 -11.58
C ALA A 336 -5.05 -44.46 -11.06
N ILE A 337 -4.65 -45.12 -9.96
CA ILE A 337 -3.30 -44.98 -9.37
C ILE A 337 -2.17 -45.22 -10.39
N ASN A 338 -2.36 -46.18 -11.31
CA ASN A 338 -1.37 -46.49 -12.34
C ASN A 338 -1.22 -45.34 -13.35
N THR A 339 -2.31 -44.65 -13.66
CA THR A 339 -2.31 -43.43 -14.50
C THR A 339 -1.62 -42.28 -13.78
N ALA A 340 -1.88 -42.09 -12.48
CA ALA A 340 -1.18 -41.08 -11.68
C ALA A 340 0.34 -41.35 -11.64
N ARG A 341 0.76 -42.61 -11.46
CA ARG A 341 2.17 -43.02 -11.51
C ARG A 341 2.81 -42.81 -12.87
N ALA A 342 2.06 -43.02 -13.97
CA ALA A 342 2.55 -42.76 -15.32
C ALA A 342 2.80 -41.26 -15.54
N HIS A 343 1.85 -40.40 -15.17
CA HIS A 343 2.04 -38.95 -15.22
C HIS A 343 3.18 -38.48 -14.32
N LEU A 344 3.37 -39.09 -13.14
CA LEU A 344 4.47 -38.74 -12.24
C LEU A 344 5.85 -38.98 -12.87
N ARG A 345 6.00 -40.04 -13.67
CA ARG A 345 7.23 -40.29 -14.44
C ARG A 345 7.46 -39.22 -15.50
N ALA A 346 6.41 -38.78 -16.18
CA ALA A 346 6.49 -37.69 -17.15
C ALA A 346 6.88 -36.37 -16.46
N ILE A 347 6.33 -36.09 -15.28
CA ILE A 347 6.70 -34.93 -14.46
C ILE A 347 8.19 -34.99 -14.10
N TYR A 348 8.69 -36.12 -13.63
CA TYR A 348 10.12 -36.30 -13.31
C TYR A 348 11.03 -36.06 -14.52
N ALA A 349 10.65 -36.57 -15.70
CA ALA A 349 11.40 -36.33 -16.92
C ALA A 349 11.46 -34.84 -17.29
N LYS A 350 10.33 -34.12 -17.18
CA LYS A 350 10.24 -32.69 -17.49
C LYS A 350 10.93 -31.78 -16.47
N THR A 351 10.90 -32.17 -15.19
CA THR A 351 11.46 -31.37 -14.09
C THR A 351 12.90 -31.73 -13.73
N GLY A 352 13.46 -32.79 -14.33
CA GLY A 352 14.84 -33.22 -14.09
C GLY A 352 15.08 -33.86 -12.71
N VAL A 353 14.03 -34.17 -11.96
CA VAL A 353 14.12 -34.81 -10.63
C VAL A 353 13.82 -36.30 -10.70
N CYS A 354 14.29 -37.07 -9.72
CA CYS A 354 14.12 -38.52 -9.70
C CYS A 354 13.26 -39.03 -8.54
N ARG A 355 12.87 -38.16 -7.61
CA ARG A 355 12.12 -38.54 -6.39
C ARG A 355 11.02 -37.55 -6.07
N GLN A 356 9.95 -38.03 -5.44
CA GLN A 356 8.83 -37.17 -5.01
C GLN A 356 9.31 -36.07 -4.05
N SER A 357 10.18 -36.38 -3.10
CA SER A 357 10.73 -35.37 -2.18
C SER A 357 11.57 -34.31 -2.89
N GLN A 358 12.30 -34.69 -3.95
CA GLN A 358 13.03 -33.73 -4.80
C GLN A 358 12.08 -32.86 -5.62
N LEU A 359 10.99 -33.43 -6.15
CA LEU A 359 9.95 -32.67 -6.84
C LEU A 359 9.28 -31.67 -5.90
N VAL A 360 8.90 -32.09 -4.70
CA VAL A 360 8.29 -31.22 -3.69
C VAL A 360 9.24 -30.10 -3.29
N HIS A 361 10.52 -30.41 -3.04
CA HIS A 361 11.53 -29.41 -2.73
C HIS A 361 11.78 -28.44 -3.90
N LEU A 362 11.86 -28.95 -5.13
CA LEU A 362 12.02 -28.14 -6.34
C LEU A 362 10.84 -27.19 -6.49
N ILE A 363 9.61 -27.66 -6.31
CA ILE A 363 8.40 -26.82 -6.39
C ILE A 363 8.46 -25.70 -5.33
N HIS A 364 8.73 -26.04 -4.07
CA HIS A 364 8.78 -25.04 -2.99
C HIS A 364 9.95 -24.06 -3.09
N THR A 365 11.04 -24.43 -3.78
CA THR A 365 12.23 -23.56 -3.94
C THR A 365 12.19 -22.77 -5.26
N SER A 366 11.57 -23.31 -6.30
CA SER A 366 11.54 -22.72 -7.65
C SER A 366 10.29 -21.89 -7.93
N MET A 367 9.33 -21.85 -7.01
CA MET A 367 8.17 -20.96 -7.09
C MET A 367 8.38 -19.73 -6.20
N PRO A 368 9.09 -18.68 -6.67
CA PRO A 368 8.98 -17.36 -6.06
C PRO A 368 7.66 -16.63 -6.40
N GLU A 369 6.67 -17.25 -7.06
CA GLU A 369 5.46 -16.60 -7.61
C GLU A 369 4.30 -17.63 -7.72
N LEU A 370 2.99 -17.41 -7.52
CA LEU A 370 2.08 -16.26 -7.61
C LEU A 370 0.89 -16.43 -6.63
N ALA A 371 0.72 -15.52 -5.67
CA ALA A 371 -0.54 -15.35 -4.92
C ALA A 371 -0.93 -13.86 -4.83
N GLY A 372 -0.72 -13.10 -5.92
CA GLY A 372 -1.07 -11.69 -6.03
C GLY A 372 -2.24 -11.38 -6.99
N HIS A 373 -2.73 -12.36 -7.75
CA HIS A 373 -3.90 -12.14 -8.62
C HIS A 373 -5.20 -12.30 -7.82
N GLN A 374 -5.51 -11.33 -6.96
CA GLN A 374 -6.91 -11.08 -6.62
C GLN A 374 -7.63 -10.59 -7.89
N ARG A 375 -8.67 -11.32 -8.28
CA ARG A 375 -9.64 -10.90 -9.29
C ARG A 375 -10.31 -9.61 -8.81
N GLY A 376 -9.88 -8.47 -9.33
CA GLY A 376 -10.73 -7.28 -9.43
C GLY A 376 -11.74 -7.53 -10.55
N ALA A 377 -12.93 -8.00 -10.20
CA ALA A 377 -14.08 -8.05 -11.09
C ALA A 377 -15.32 -7.68 -10.29
N ALA A 378 -15.54 -6.38 -10.12
CA ALA A 378 -16.81 -5.66 -10.26
C ALA A 378 -16.58 -4.21 -9.80
#